data_AF-A0A924QAU4-F1
#
_entry.id   AF-A0A924QAU4-F1
#
_cell.length_a   1.000
_cell.length_b   1.000
_cell.length_c   1.000
_cell.angle_alpha   90.00
_cell.angle_beta   90.00
_cell.angle_gamma   90.00
#
_symmetry.space_group_name_H-M   'P 1'
#
loop_
_entity.id
_entity.type
_entity.pdbx_description
1 polymer ?
#
loop_
_entity_poly.entity_id
_entity_poly.type
_entity_poly.pdbx_seq_one_letter_code
_entity_poly.pdbx_strand_id
1 'polypeptide(L)'
;MKRVALALFAGLLALSAWALPSIDAVQGEIAKGRYAQAEEMMREVIAAKPGSARAHYVYAELLAHDKRFDKAVEEAALARKL
;
A
#
# COMPACT_ATOMS: atom_id res chain seq x y z
N MET A 1 -48.08 18.34 -15.94
CA MET A 1 -48.33 16.92 -15.58
C MET A 1 -47.67 16.09 -16.68
N LYS A 2 -46.54 15.40 -16.50
CA LYS A 2 -46.30 14.24 -15.63
C LYS A 2 -44.83 14.23 -15.21
N ARG A 3 -44.59 14.08 -13.91
CA ARG A 3 -43.29 13.76 -13.33
C ARG A 3 -43.02 12.29 -13.60
N VAL A 4 -41.91 11.95 -14.26
CA VAL A 4 -41.31 10.61 -14.16
C VAL A 4 -39.81 10.82 -14.04
N ALA A 5 -39.32 10.57 -12.82
CA ALA A 5 -37.92 10.42 -12.52
C ALA A 5 -37.40 9.11 -13.12
N LEU A 6 -36.14 9.10 -13.56
CA LEU A 6 -35.25 7.98 -13.23
C LEU A 6 -33.80 8.43 -13.37
N ALA A 7 -33.09 8.32 -12.25
CA ALA A 7 -31.67 8.53 -12.12
C ALA A 7 -30.89 7.47 -12.90
N LEU A 8 -29.81 7.90 -13.56
CA LEU A 8 -28.64 7.06 -13.80
C LEU A 8 -27.41 7.92 -13.51
N PHE A 9 -27.07 8.00 -12.23
CA PHE A 9 -25.73 8.41 -11.80
C PHE A 9 -24.80 7.27 -12.22
N ALA A 10 -24.33 7.32 -13.47
CA ALA A 10 -23.38 6.37 -14.00
C ALA A 10 -22.04 6.61 -13.30
N GLY A 11 -21.89 6.00 -12.14
CA GLY A 11 -20.62 5.80 -11.48
C GLY A 11 -19.73 4.95 -12.36
N LEU A 12 -19.04 5.59 -13.30
CA LEU A 12 -17.87 5.03 -13.95
C LEU A 12 -16.67 5.39 -13.07
N LEU A 13 -16.61 4.78 -11.87
CA LEU A 13 -15.33 4.65 -11.18
C LEU A 13 -14.51 3.75 -12.09
N ALA A 14 -13.67 4.38 -12.90
CA ALA A 14 -12.61 3.71 -13.62
C ALA A 14 -11.86 2.86 -12.60
N LEU A 15 -12.08 1.55 -12.64
CA LEU A 15 -11.16 0.58 -12.07
C LEU A 15 -9.91 0.70 -12.92
N SER A 16 -9.08 1.71 -12.64
CA SER A 16 -7.70 1.72 -13.05
C SER A 16 -7.18 0.35 -12.63
N ALA A 17 -6.86 -0.50 -13.60
CA ALA A 17 -6.19 -1.76 -13.38
C ALA A 17 -4.75 -1.47 -12.95
N TRP A 18 -4.57 -0.77 -11.83
CA TRP A 18 -3.29 -0.60 -11.19
C TRP A 18 -2.97 -1.96 -10.61
N ALA A 19 -2.11 -2.68 -11.33
CA ALA A 19 -1.58 -3.94 -10.87
C ALA A 19 -0.94 -3.70 -9.50
N LEU A 20 -1.28 -4.57 -8.54
CA LEU A 20 -0.76 -4.46 -7.18
C LEU A 20 0.78 -4.33 -7.23
N PRO A 21 1.37 -3.34 -6.55
CA PRO A 21 2.81 -3.16 -6.54
C PRO A 21 3.53 -4.44 -6.11
N SER A 22 4.61 -4.79 -6.80
CA SER A 22 5.47 -5.90 -6.36
C SER A 22 6.44 -5.44 -5.29
N ILE A 23 6.84 -6.35 -4.41
CA ILE A 23 7.89 -6.07 -3.40
C ILE A 23 9.19 -5.60 -4.06
N ASP A 24 9.55 -6.15 -5.23
CA ASP A 24 10.76 -5.74 -5.95
C ASP A 24 10.68 -4.29 -6.43
N ALA A 25 9.49 -3.85 -6.89
CA ALA A 25 9.26 -2.47 -7.27
C ALA A 25 9.38 -1.53 -6.06
N VAL A 26 8.85 -1.93 -4.89
CA VAL A 26 8.99 -1.19 -3.63
C VAL A 26 10.47 -1.04 -3.27
N GLN A 27 11.23 -2.14 -3.29
CA GLN A 27 12.66 -2.13 -3.00
C GLN A 27 13.45 -1.24 -3.97
N GLY A 28 13.04 -1.20 -5.24
CA GLY A 28 13.57 -0.26 -6.23
C GLY A 28 13.37 1.21 -5.85
N GLU A 29 12.20 1.58 -5.36
CA GLU A 29 11.94 2.96 -4.90
C GLU A 29 12.65 3.28 -3.56
N ILE A 30 12.80 2.30 -2.66
CA ILE A 30 13.65 2.42 -1.45
C ILE A 30 15.10 2.73 -1.85
N ALA A 31 15.67 1.97 -2.79
CA ALA A 31 17.04 2.14 -3.25
C ALA A 31 17.28 3.51 -3.91
N LYS A 32 16.25 4.09 -4.52
CA LYS A 32 16.28 5.45 -5.08
C LYS A 32 16.09 6.55 -4.03
N GLY A 33 15.87 6.20 -2.76
CA GLY A 33 15.57 7.15 -1.68
C GLY A 33 14.15 7.75 -1.74
N ARG A 34 13.24 7.15 -2.51
CA ARG A 34 11.87 7.65 -2.74
C ARG A 34 10.89 7.04 -1.74
N TYR A 35 11.15 7.28 -0.46
CA TYR A 35 10.45 6.61 0.63
C TYR A 35 8.94 6.87 0.66
N ALA A 36 8.49 8.08 0.31
CA ALA A 36 7.06 8.40 0.26
C ALA A 36 6.30 7.56 -0.78
N GLN A 37 6.91 7.33 -1.96
CA GLN A 37 6.32 6.52 -3.02
C GLN A 37 6.32 5.04 -2.64
N ALA A 38 7.44 4.56 -2.09
CA ALA A 38 7.53 3.20 -1.57
C ALA A 38 6.50 2.95 -0.43
N GLU A 39 6.21 3.95 0.41
CA GLU A 39 5.22 3.82 1.48
C GLU A 39 3.79 3.76 0.94
N GLU A 40 3.48 4.50 -0.12
CA GLU A 40 2.20 4.39 -0.83
C GLU A 40 2.01 3.00 -1.43
N MET A 41 3.04 2.48 -2.11
CA MET A 41 3.03 1.14 -2.66
C MET A 41 2.86 0.08 -1.55
N MET A 42 3.53 0.24 -0.40
CA MET A 42 3.38 -0.71 0.70
C MET A 42 2.00 -0.68 1.33
N ARG A 43 1.32 0.47 1.40
CA ARG A 43 -0.08 0.53 1.86
C ARG A 43 -0.99 -0.33 0.98
N GLU A 44 -0.79 -0.31 -0.34
CA GLU A 44 -1.55 -1.17 -1.25
C GLU A 44 -1.23 -2.65 -1.05
N VAL A 45 0.05 -3.01 -0.94
CA VAL A 45 0.49 -4.40 -0.71
C VAL A 45 -0.08 -4.96 0.58
N ILE A 46 -0.02 -4.19 1.68
CA ILE A 46 -0.55 -4.59 2.98
C ILE A 46 -2.08 -4.67 2.95
N ALA A 47 -2.76 -3.71 2.32
CA ALA A 47 -4.22 -3.75 2.18
C ALA A 47 -4.69 -5.01 1.43
N ALA A 48 -3.95 -5.42 0.40
CA ALA A 48 -4.27 -6.63 -0.36
C ALA A 48 -3.95 -7.92 0.41
N LYS A 49 -2.93 -7.93 1.27
CA LYS A 49 -2.53 -9.10 2.08
C LYS A 49 -2.15 -8.71 3.52
N PRO A 50 -3.14 -8.42 4.39
CA PRO A 50 -2.87 -7.91 5.74
C PRO A 50 -2.12 -8.88 6.65
N GLY A 51 -2.17 -10.19 6.37
CA GLY A 51 -1.45 -11.22 7.14
C GLY A 51 -0.07 -11.59 6.58
N SER A 52 0.46 -10.82 5.63
CA SER A 52 1.73 -11.15 4.98
C SER A 52 2.90 -10.69 5.85
N ALA A 53 3.51 -11.62 6.60
CA ALA A 53 4.74 -11.37 7.36
C ALA A 53 5.84 -10.72 6.50
N ARG A 54 5.99 -11.17 5.23
CA ARG A 54 6.94 -10.58 4.28
C ARG A 54 6.63 -9.11 3.96
N ALA A 55 5.36 -8.75 3.80
CA ALA A 55 4.98 -7.36 3.51
C ALA A 55 5.32 -6.44 4.68
N HIS A 56 4.99 -6.87 5.91
CA HIS A 56 5.33 -6.12 7.12
C HIS A 56 6.85 -6.01 7.34
N TYR A 57 7.61 -7.07 7.05
CA TYR A 57 9.07 -7.02 7.12
C TYR A 57 9.67 -6.01 6.14
N VAL A 58 9.24 -6.02 4.87
CA VAL A 58 9.73 -5.04 3.88
C VAL A 58 9.30 -3.62 4.24
N TYR A 59 8.12 -3.45 4.85
CA TYR A 59 7.69 -2.13 5.33
C TYR A 59 8.58 -1.63 6.48
N ALA A 60 8.99 -2.52 7.38
CA ALA A 60 9.99 -2.19 8.40
C ALA A 60 11.33 -1.75 7.80
N GLU A 61 11.82 -2.44 6.76
CA GLU A 61 13.04 -2.04 6.04
C GLU A 61 12.91 -0.65 5.40
N LEU A 62 11.78 -0.38 4.73
CA LEU A 62 11.45 0.95 4.20
C LEU A 62 11.53 2.03 5.29
N LEU A 63 10.85 1.80 6.42
CA LEU A 63 10.81 2.75 7.54
C LEU A 63 12.21 2.98 8.13
N ALA A 64 13.04 1.94 8.20
CA ALA A 64 14.43 2.06 8.67
C ALA A 64 15.29 2.88 7.70
N HIS A 65 15.13 2.70 6.38
CA HIS A 65 15.80 3.51 5.37
C HIS A 65 15.37 4.99 5.42
N ASP A 66 14.10 5.25 5.73
CA ASP A 66 13.55 6.60 5.99
C ASP A 66 13.88 7.13 7.42
N LYS A 67 14.74 6.43 8.18
CA LYS A 67 15.17 6.77 9.55
C LYS A 67 14.03 6.86 10.58
N ARG A 68 12.88 6.25 10.29
CA ARG A 68 11.72 6.14 11.19
C ARG A 68 11.82 4.86 12.03
N PHE A 69 12.87 4.77 12.84
CA PHE A 69 13.25 3.54 13.52
C PHE A 69 12.19 3.00 14.49
N ASP A 70 11.50 3.87 15.23
CA ASP A 70 10.45 3.44 16.18
C ASP A 70 9.36 2.63 15.47
N LYS A 71 8.87 3.15 14.33
CA LYS A 71 7.87 2.46 13.51
C LYS A 71 8.43 1.22 12.82
N ALA A 72 9.70 1.24 12.42
CA ALA A 72 10.35 0.07 11.84
C ALA A 72 10.40 -1.10 12.83
N VAL A 73 10.69 -0.83 14.10
CA VAL A 73 10.69 -1.85 15.16
C VAL A 73 9.28 -2.40 15.40
N GLU A 74 8.26 -1.53 15.44
CA GLU A 74 6.87 -1.95 15.56
C GLU A 74 6.46 -2.88 14.43
N GLU A 75 6.77 -2.52 13.18
CA GLU A 75 6.42 -3.34 12.01
C GLU A 75 7.22 -4.65 11.92
N ALA A 76 8.49 -4.63 12.30
CA ALA A 76 9.29 -5.86 12.38
C ALA A 76 8.75 -6.80 13.46
N ALA A 77 8.28 -6.26 14.58
CA ALA A 77 7.65 -7.06 15.64
C ALA A 77 6.30 -7.64 15.18
N LEU A 78 5.54 -6.91 14.38
CA LEU A 78 4.31 -7.42 13.77
C LEU A 78 4.62 -8.53 12.76
N ALA A 79 5.59 -8.33 11.87
CA ALA A 79 6.04 -9.34 10.91
C ALA A 79 6.43 -10.66 11.58
N ARG A 80 7.06 -10.61 12.77
CA ARG A 80 7.43 -11.81 13.54
C ARG A 80 6.22 -12.56 14.14
N LYS A 81 5.09 -11.89 14.35
CA LYS A 81 3.87 -12.48 14.93
C LYS A 81 2.96 -13.13 13.89
N LEU A 82 3.04 -12.68 12.64
CA LEU A 82 2.28 -13.19 11.50
C LEU A 82 2.92 -14.48 10.95
#